data_AF-A0A0F9ZCV3-F1
#
_entry.id   AF-A0A0F9ZCV3-F1
#
_cell.length_a   1.000
_cell.length_b   1.000
_cell.length_c   1.000
_cell.angle_alpha   90.00
_cell.angle_beta   90.00
_cell.angle_gamma   90.00
#
_symmetry.space_group_name_H-M   'P 1'
#
loop_
_entity.id
_entity.type
_entity.pdbx_description
1 polymer ?
#
loop_
_entity_poly.entity_id
_entity_poly.type
_entity_poly.pdbx_seq_one_letter_code
_entity_poly.pdbx_strand_id
1 'polypeptide(L)'
;MEKFSKFNDPFTGINPFVQGKLRSYSIFKCLIFCPIYLLSKLHPIFFKLLFSIKISGKINQQPKTMICNSASTFDIPILKYILGIKNFYFLRCGNFYDKNQFLIKRITKPCIVFVEGTSTNNKSILNYNCNFKIDSVCCIKYTEVYCYGSYIRYLASLLSNENKIEINFKQTQDPKDLIKISNLKQVKFTYKDKEEFNKLLK
;
A
#
# COMPACT_ATOMS: atom_id res chain seq x y z
N MET A 1 1.45 -9.55 -23.93
CA MET A 1 1.60 -8.27 -23.20
C MET A 1 0.75 -7.14 -23.81
N GLU A 2 0.25 -7.27 -25.05
CA GLU A 2 -0.56 -6.24 -25.73
C GLU A 2 -1.89 -5.92 -25.03
N LYS A 3 -2.53 -6.91 -24.37
CA LYS A 3 -3.82 -6.76 -23.66
C LYS A 3 -3.84 -5.61 -22.65
N PHE A 4 -2.68 -5.26 -22.06
CA PHE A 4 -2.56 -4.24 -21.02
C PHE A 4 -1.75 -3.01 -21.44
N SER A 5 -1.38 -2.91 -22.72
CA SER A 5 -0.56 -1.81 -23.27
C SER A 5 -1.17 -0.42 -23.03
N LYS A 6 -2.51 -0.32 -23.03
CA LYS A 6 -3.26 0.92 -22.73
C LYS A 6 -3.04 1.45 -21.31
N PHE A 7 -2.58 0.59 -20.39
CA PHE A 7 -2.26 0.95 -19.01
C PHE A 7 -0.76 1.20 -18.80
N ASN A 8 0.00 1.38 -19.87
CA ASN A 8 1.36 1.91 -19.79
C ASN A 8 1.27 3.44 -19.78
N ASP A 9 1.81 4.05 -18.74
CA ASP A 9 1.89 5.50 -18.66
C ASP A 9 2.85 5.99 -19.76
N PRO A 10 2.44 6.92 -20.65
CA PRO A 10 3.23 7.28 -21.83
C PRO A 10 4.52 8.04 -21.48
N PHE A 11 4.57 8.69 -20.32
CA PHE A 11 5.74 9.48 -19.89
C PHE A 11 6.76 8.61 -19.15
N THR A 12 6.29 7.70 -18.30
CA THR A 12 7.15 6.88 -17.44
C THR A 12 7.39 5.48 -18.00
N GLY A 13 6.56 5.02 -18.92
CA GLY A 13 6.53 3.63 -19.43
C GLY A 13 6.00 2.61 -18.41
N ILE A 14 5.59 3.06 -17.21
CA ILE A 14 5.22 2.17 -16.10
C ILE A 14 3.74 1.79 -16.21
N ASN A 15 3.47 0.51 -16.03
CA ASN A 15 2.12 0.01 -15.74
C ASN A 15 1.98 -0.22 -14.23
N PRO A 16 1.21 0.60 -13.48
CA PRO A 16 1.08 0.48 -12.03
C PRO A 16 0.32 -0.78 -11.59
N PHE A 17 -0.38 -1.44 -12.51
CA PHE A 17 -1.33 -2.50 -12.20
C PHE A 17 -0.80 -3.90 -12.53
N VAL A 18 0.29 -3.98 -13.29
CA VAL A 18 0.94 -5.24 -13.66
C VAL A 18 1.64 -5.86 -12.46
N GLN A 19 1.31 -7.14 -12.21
CA GLN A 19 1.95 -7.97 -11.20
C GLN A 19 3.46 -8.03 -11.47
N GLY A 20 4.27 -7.70 -10.47
CA GLY A 20 5.71 -7.89 -10.54
C GLY A 20 6.07 -9.37 -10.68
N LYS A 21 7.25 -9.67 -11.23
CA LYS A 21 7.78 -11.03 -11.24
C LYS A 21 7.90 -11.52 -9.79
N LEU A 22 7.19 -12.59 -9.45
CA LEU A 22 7.31 -13.25 -8.15
C LEU A 22 8.68 -13.90 -8.07
N ARG A 23 9.31 -13.87 -6.88
CA ARG A 23 10.55 -14.60 -6.65
C ARG A 23 10.25 -16.09 -6.50
N SER A 24 11.28 -16.91 -6.64
CA SER A 24 11.21 -18.34 -6.35
C SER A 24 10.76 -18.55 -4.90
N TYR A 25 9.86 -19.51 -4.69
CA TYR A 25 9.42 -19.89 -3.35
C TYR A 25 10.22 -21.09 -2.83
N SER A 26 10.45 -21.13 -1.53
CA SER A 26 11.10 -22.21 -0.80
C SER A 26 10.04 -22.89 0.05
N ILE A 27 9.69 -24.13 -0.29
CA ILE A 27 8.63 -24.89 0.38
C ILE A 27 8.90 -25.00 1.89
N PHE A 28 10.15 -25.24 2.27
CA PHE A 28 10.56 -25.31 3.67
C PHE A 28 10.27 -24.02 4.45
N LYS A 29 10.65 -22.86 3.91
CA LYS A 29 10.33 -21.57 4.53
C LYS A 29 8.83 -21.35 4.60
N CYS A 30 8.09 -21.66 3.54
CA CYS A 30 6.65 -21.52 3.51
C CYS A 30 5.96 -22.32 4.63
N LEU A 31 6.38 -23.57 4.88
CA LEU A 31 5.82 -24.41 5.94
C LEU A 31 6.09 -23.84 7.34
N ILE A 32 7.29 -23.30 7.58
CA ILE A 32 7.66 -22.69 8.87
C ILE A 32 6.91 -21.39 9.12
N PHE A 33 6.78 -20.53 8.10
CA PHE A 33 6.16 -19.21 8.24
C PHE A 33 4.63 -19.23 8.09
N CYS A 34 4.03 -20.31 7.57
CA CYS A 34 2.56 -20.42 7.45
C CYS A 34 1.85 -20.35 8.81
N PRO A 35 2.26 -21.10 9.85
CA PRO A 35 1.71 -20.93 11.20
C PRO A 35 1.87 -19.51 11.75
N ILE A 36 3.03 -18.87 11.51
CA ILE A 36 3.31 -17.49 11.94
C ILE A 36 2.36 -16.51 11.25
N TYR A 37 2.07 -16.73 9.96
CA TYR A 37 1.08 -15.96 9.21
C TYR A 37 -0.32 -16.09 9.80
N LEU A 38 -0.76 -17.29 10.17
CA LEU A 38 -2.05 -17.49 10.84
C LEU A 38 -2.09 -16.76 12.20
N LEU A 39 -1.02 -16.86 12.99
CA LEU A 39 -0.90 -16.15 14.27
C LEU A 39 -0.92 -14.61 14.09
N SER A 40 -0.34 -14.10 13.01
CA SER A 40 -0.36 -12.65 12.70
C SER A 40 -1.76 -12.09 12.45
N LYS A 41 -2.73 -12.94 12.08
CA LYS A 41 -4.13 -12.53 11.97
C LYS A 41 -4.79 -12.31 13.34
N LEU A 42 -4.30 -12.98 14.38
CA LEU A 42 -4.80 -12.85 15.75
C LEU A 42 -4.13 -11.68 16.47
N HIS A 43 -2.80 -11.55 16.35
CA HIS A 43 -2.06 -10.51 17.06
C HIS A 43 -1.01 -9.81 16.16
N PRO A 44 -1.00 -8.47 16.09
CA PRO A 44 -0.08 -7.73 15.22
C PRO A 44 1.41 -7.92 15.53
N ILE A 45 1.75 -8.37 16.75
CA ILE A 45 3.15 -8.57 17.15
C ILE A 45 3.89 -9.58 16.25
N PHE A 46 3.17 -10.58 15.72
CA PHE A 46 3.75 -11.60 14.85
C PHE A 46 4.11 -11.04 13.45
N PHE A 47 3.65 -9.84 13.08
CA PHE A 47 4.11 -9.20 11.83
C PHE A 47 5.62 -8.92 11.86
N LYS A 48 6.21 -8.67 13.03
CA LYS A 48 7.68 -8.52 13.15
C LYS A 48 8.45 -9.78 12.79
N LEU A 49 7.83 -10.96 12.93
CA LEU A 49 8.46 -12.23 12.56
C LEU A 49 8.34 -12.52 11.07
N LEU A 50 7.34 -11.96 10.39
CA LEU A 50 7.10 -12.14 8.96
C LEU A 50 7.82 -11.10 8.09
N PHE A 51 8.03 -9.90 8.64
CA PHE A 51 8.52 -8.75 7.90
C PHE A 51 9.72 -8.11 8.60
N SER A 52 10.78 -7.90 7.83
CA SER A 52 11.87 -7.01 8.22
C SER A 52 11.45 -5.57 7.92
N ILE A 53 11.04 -4.85 8.96
CA ILE A 53 10.53 -3.49 8.85
C ILE A 53 11.67 -2.50 9.08
N LYS A 54 12.05 -1.76 8.04
CA LYS A 54 12.96 -0.63 8.11
C LYS A 54 12.14 0.66 8.16
N ILE A 55 12.23 1.38 9.27
CA ILE A 55 11.55 2.66 9.45
C ILE A 55 12.57 3.78 9.28
N SER A 56 12.25 4.79 8.48
CA SER A 56 13.04 6.01 8.34
C SER A 56 12.19 7.26 8.51
N GLY A 57 12.85 8.37 8.88
CA GLY A 57 12.19 9.63 9.21
C GLY A 57 11.79 9.74 10.69
N LYS A 58 11.35 10.94 11.08
CA LYS A 58 10.95 11.25 12.46
C LYS A 58 9.45 11.52 12.54
N ILE A 59 8.80 10.86 13.50
CA ILE A 59 7.46 11.20 13.96
C ILE A 59 7.63 11.72 15.39
N ASN A 60 7.69 13.03 15.55
CA ASN A 60 7.88 13.63 16.88
C ASN A 60 6.57 13.64 17.69
N GLN A 61 5.42 13.61 17.01
CA GLN A 61 4.09 13.66 17.61
C GLN A 61 3.13 12.79 16.82
N GLN A 62 2.12 12.24 17.49
CA GLN A 62 1.09 11.43 16.83
C GLN A 62 0.35 12.29 15.80
N PRO A 63 0.32 11.88 14.52
CA PRO A 63 -0.31 12.66 13.47
C PRO A 63 -1.83 12.59 13.59
N LYS A 64 -2.49 13.74 13.49
CA LYS A 64 -3.95 13.89 13.40
C LYS A 64 -4.46 13.42 12.04
N THR A 65 -3.75 13.70 10.95
CA THR A 65 -4.17 13.32 9.59
C THR A 65 -2.96 13.05 8.70
N MET A 66 -2.65 11.76 8.56
CA MET A 66 -1.56 11.27 7.72
C MET A 66 -2.10 10.80 6.38
N ILE A 67 -1.40 11.11 5.28
CA ILE A 67 -1.64 10.46 3.99
C ILE A 67 -0.62 9.37 3.73
N CYS A 68 -1.05 8.31 3.05
CA CYS A 68 -0.23 7.17 2.71
C CYS A 68 -0.49 6.68 1.28
N ASN A 69 0.53 6.13 0.63
CA ASN A 69 0.32 5.33 -0.58
C ASN A 69 -0.33 3.99 -0.18
N SER A 70 -1.07 3.35 -1.09
CA SER A 70 -1.61 2.02 -0.88
C SER A 70 -0.79 1.03 -1.70
N ALA A 71 -0.10 0.15 -0.99
CA ALA A 71 0.80 -0.83 -1.55
C ALA A 71 0.21 -2.23 -1.43
N SER A 72 -0.22 -2.64 -0.24
CA SER A 72 -0.57 -4.03 0.03
C SER A 72 -1.77 -4.17 0.97
N THR A 73 -2.35 -5.37 0.99
CA THR A 73 -3.38 -5.74 1.96
C THR A 73 -2.87 -5.74 3.41
N PHE A 74 -1.55 -5.68 3.60
CA PHE A 74 -0.91 -5.59 4.90
C PHE A 74 -0.69 -4.16 5.42
N ASP A 75 -0.99 -3.12 4.62
CA ASP A 75 -0.71 -1.72 5.00
C ASP A 75 -1.40 -1.33 6.30
N ILE A 76 -2.71 -1.60 6.39
CA ILE A 76 -3.53 -1.29 7.57
C ILE A 76 -2.98 -1.97 8.84
N PRO A 77 -2.81 -3.31 8.89
CA PRO A 77 -2.33 -3.95 10.10
C PRO A 77 -0.91 -3.49 10.50
N ILE A 78 -0.01 -3.26 9.53
CA ILE A 78 1.35 -2.78 9.81
C ILE A 78 1.32 -1.34 10.36
N LEU A 79 0.58 -0.44 9.73
CA LEU A 79 0.47 0.94 10.20
C LEU A 79 -0.24 1.03 11.56
N LYS A 80 -1.24 0.19 11.79
CA LYS A 80 -1.91 0.07 13.11
C LYS A 80 -0.92 -0.39 14.17
N TYR A 81 -0.04 -1.34 13.84
CA TYR A 81 1.00 -1.83 14.73
C TYR A 81 2.04 -0.74 15.07
N ILE A 82 2.48 0.01 14.06
CA ILE A 82 3.56 1.00 14.22
C ILE A 82 3.05 2.31 14.87
N LEU A 83 1.89 2.80 14.46
CA LEU A 83 1.39 4.13 14.82
C LEU A 83 0.29 4.11 15.89
N GLY A 84 -0.29 2.94 16.18
CA GLY A 84 -1.44 2.82 17.08
C GLY A 84 -2.74 3.44 16.55
N ILE A 85 -2.75 3.95 15.31
CA ILE A 85 -3.92 4.58 14.70
C ILE A 85 -4.93 3.51 14.27
N LYS A 86 -6.21 3.71 14.63
CA LYS A 86 -7.30 2.76 14.35
C LYS A 86 -8.16 3.17 13.14
N ASN A 87 -8.14 4.44 12.76
CA ASN A 87 -8.99 4.98 11.69
C ASN A 87 -8.24 5.01 10.36
N PHE A 88 -8.75 4.27 9.38
CA PHE A 88 -8.17 4.14 8.05
C PHE A 88 -9.24 4.44 7.00
N TYR A 89 -8.89 5.27 6.03
CA TYR A 89 -9.79 5.67 4.96
C TYR A 89 -9.12 5.57 3.60
N PHE A 90 -9.90 5.36 2.56
CA PHE A 90 -9.47 5.36 1.17
C PHE A 90 -10.07 6.58 0.47
N LEU A 91 -9.23 7.36 -0.21
CA LEU A 91 -9.70 8.48 -1.01
C LEU A 91 -10.03 7.99 -2.42
N ARG A 92 -11.27 8.12 -2.84
CA ARG A 92 -11.71 7.74 -4.19
C ARG A 92 -12.61 8.84 -4.75
N CYS A 93 -12.22 9.42 -5.88
CA CYS A 93 -12.99 10.48 -6.54
C CYS A 93 -13.36 11.66 -5.62
N GLY A 94 -12.46 12.03 -4.70
CA GLY A 94 -12.68 13.11 -3.72
C GLY A 94 -13.49 12.73 -2.49
N ASN A 95 -14.02 11.50 -2.43
CA ASN A 95 -14.80 10.98 -1.31
C ASN A 95 -13.98 10.02 -0.44
N PHE A 96 -14.31 9.94 0.84
CA PHE A 96 -13.68 9.01 1.78
C PHE A 96 -14.49 7.72 1.90
N TYR A 97 -13.80 6.59 1.88
CA TYR A 97 -14.39 5.26 2.05
C TYR A 97 -13.70 4.51 3.19
N ASP A 98 -14.43 3.68 3.90
CA ASP A 98 -13.84 2.76 4.88
C ASP A 98 -13.25 1.51 4.20
N LYS A 99 -12.71 0.60 5.02
CA LYS A 99 -12.18 -0.70 4.56
C LYS A 99 -13.23 -1.60 3.88
N ASN A 100 -14.51 -1.40 4.18
CA ASN A 100 -15.63 -2.15 3.64
C ASN A 100 -16.24 -1.46 2.40
N GLN A 101 -15.61 -0.38 1.92
CA GLN A 101 -16.07 0.42 0.78
C GLN A 101 -17.36 1.21 1.03
N PHE A 102 -17.71 1.46 2.29
CA PHE A 102 -18.80 2.37 2.63
C PHE A 102 -18.35 3.82 2.59
N LEU A 103 -19.18 4.68 2.02
CA LEU A 103 -18.95 6.12 1.95
C LEU A 103 -19.00 6.74 3.37
N ILE A 104 -17.96 7.49 3.73
CA ILE A 104 -17.82 8.15 5.03
C ILE A 104 -17.96 9.66 4.86
N LYS A 105 -18.99 10.24 5.51
CA LYS A 105 -19.23 11.69 5.47
C LYS A 105 -18.24 12.50 6.33
N ARG A 106 -17.74 11.91 7.42
CA ARG A 106 -16.85 12.59 8.38
C ARG A 106 -15.73 11.65 8.83
N ILE A 107 -14.48 12.10 8.67
CA ILE A 107 -13.30 11.37 9.16
C ILE A 107 -13.11 11.59 10.65
N THR A 108 -12.76 10.52 11.37
CA THR A 108 -12.42 10.55 12.80
C THR A 108 -10.90 10.61 12.93
N LYS A 109 -10.38 11.58 13.68
CA LYS A 109 -8.93 11.76 13.91
C LYS A 109 -8.49 11.12 15.23
N PRO A 110 -7.24 10.64 15.39
CA PRO A 110 -6.20 10.54 14.36
C PRO A 110 -6.55 9.51 13.28
N CYS A 111 -6.15 9.75 12.03
CA CYS A 111 -6.42 8.86 10.91
C CYS A 111 -5.30 8.82 9.87
N ILE A 112 -5.32 7.73 9.09
CA ILE A 112 -4.51 7.55 7.90
C ILE A 112 -5.42 7.46 6.67
N VAL A 113 -5.11 8.23 5.64
CA VAL A 113 -5.85 8.24 4.37
C VAL A 113 -4.96 7.69 3.26
N PHE A 114 -5.39 6.60 2.63
CA PHE A 114 -4.78 6.06 1.42
C PHE A 114 -5.22 6.86 0.20
N VAL A 115 -4.33 7.74 -0.28
CA VAL A 115 -4.69 8.77 -1.28
C VAL A 115 -4.88 8.22 -2.69
N GLU A 116 -4.28 7.08 -3.00
CA GLU A 116 -4.44 6.40 -4.30
C GLU A 116 -5.79 5.65 -4.40
N GLY A 117 -6.44 5.40 -3.26
CA GLY A 117 -7.73 4.68 -3.17
C GLY A 117 -7.68 3.18 -3.50
N THR A 118 -6.56 2.69 -4.03
CA THR A 118 -6.31 1.29 -4.43
C THR A 118 -4.82 0.97 -4.43
N SER A 119 -4.48 -0.32 -4.39
CA SER A 119 -3.11 -0.80 -4.41
C SER A 119 -2.46 -0.77 -5.80
N THR A 120 -1.19 -0.40 -5.82
CA THR A 120 -0.31 -0.46 -7.01
C THR A 120 0.81 -1.48 -6.82
N ASN A 121 1.63 -1.70 -7.85
CA ASN A 121 2.77 -2.61 -7.79
C ASN A 121 4.03 -2.03 -7.13
N ASN A 122 3.93 -0.94 -6.36
CA ASN A 122 5.04 -0.20 -5.74
C ASN A 122 6.12 0.33 -6.69
N LYS A 123 5.88 0.38 -8.02
CA LYS A 123 6.80 1.03 -8.97
C LYS A 123 6.47 2.49 -9.22
N SER A 124 5.25 2.90 -8.87
CA SER A 124 4.71 4.22 -9.11
C SER A 124 3.62 4.53 -8.10
N ILE A 125 3.33 5.82 -7.93
CA ILE A 125 2.16 6.30 -7.19
C ILE A 125 1.12 6.78 -8.19
N LEU A 126 -0.15 6.43 -7.99
CA LEU A 126 -1.26 6.92 -8.81
C LEU A 126 -1.41 8.44 -8.67
N ASN A 127 -2.03 9.06 -9.66
CA ASN A 127 -2.46 10.43 -9.54
C ASN A 127 -3.57 10.54 -8.50
N TYR A 128 -3.46 11.53 -7.61
CA TYR A 128 -4.44 11.80 -6.55
C TYR A 128 -4.57 13.30 -6.31
N ASN A 129 -5.73 13.71 -5.82
CA ASN A 129 -5.97 15.08 -5.40
C ASN A 129 -6.32 15.13 -3.91
N CYS A 130 -5.54 15.85 -3.12
CA CYS A 130 -5.69 15.94 -1.67
C CYS A 130 -6.15 17.35 -1.26
N ASN A 131 -7.47 17.56 -1.21
CA ASN A 131 -8.08 18.85 -0.87
C ASN A 131 -8.34 19.05 0.64
N PHE A 132 -7.67 18.31 1.51
CA PHE A 132 -7.86 18.37 2.96
C PHE A 132 -6.55 18.60 3.69
N LYS A 133 -6.64 19.16 4.90
CA LYS A 133 -5.47 19.45 5.74
C LYS A 133 -4.83 18.14 6.22
N ILE A 134 -3.53 18.00 5.97
CA ILE A 134 -2.68 16.92 6.45
C ILE A 134 -1.62 17.48 7.40
N ASP A 135 -1.04 16.62 8.24
CA ASP A 135 0.10 16.98 9.09
C ASP A 135 1.31 16.06 8.92
N SER A 136 1.14 15.00 8.13
CA SER A 136 2.20 14.05 7.85
C SER A 136 1.93 13.25 6.58
N VAL A 137 3.01 12.74 6.01
CA VAL A 137 3.00 11.79 4.91
C VAL A 137 3.75 10.52 5.32
N CYS A 138 3.28 9.39 4.84
CA CYS A 138 3.89 8.08 5.03
C CYS A 138 4.01 7.39 3.68
N CYS A 139 5.18 6.86 3.36
CA CYS A 139 5.35 5.96 2.23
C CYS A 139 5.69 4.57 2.73
N ILE A 140 4.97 3.56 2.26
CA ILE A 140 5.25 2.14 2.49
C ILE A 140 5.65 1.50 1.18
N LYS A 141 6.79 0.79 1.21
CA LYS A 141 7.26 -0.05 0.12
C LYS A 141 7.49 -1.46 0.61
N TYR A 142 7.07 -2.41 -0.22
CA TYR A 142 7.30 -3.84 -0.06
C TYR A 142 8.19 -4.33 -1.18
N THR A 143 9.01 -5.33 -0.87
CA THR A 143 9.75 -6.11 -1.89
C THR A 143 8.80 -6.76 -2.91
N GLU A 144 7.67 -7.29 -2.45
CA GLU A 144 6.67 -7.97 -3.28
C GLU A 144 5.27 -7.46 -2.96
N VAL A 145 4.46 -7.26 -3.99
CA VAL A 145 3.08 -6.80 -3.87
C VAL A 145 2.16 -7.68 -4.70
N TYR A 146 0.97 -7.91 -4.18
CA TYR A 146 -0.10 -8.58 -4.90
C TYR A 146 -1.00 -7.58 -5.62
N CYS A 147 -1.00 -7.62 -6.95
CA CYS A 147 -1.87 -6.82 -7.80
C CYS A 147 -3.00 -7.64 -8.43
N TYR A 148 -2.71 -8.86 -8.92
CA TYR A 148 -3.69 -9.83 -9.44
C TYR A 148 -3.04 -11.22 -9.60
N GLY A 149 -3.86 -12.23 -9.92
CA GLY A 149 -3.41 -13.60 -10.19
C GLY A 149 -3.82 -14.57 -9.09
N SER A 150 -2.96 -15.53 -8.76
CA SER A 150 -3.23 -16.47 -7.67
C SER A 150 -2.73 -15.89 -6.34
N TYR A 151 -3.66 -15.56 -5.45
CA TYR A 151 -3.32 -15.10 -4.09
C TYR A 151 -2.51 -16.13 -3.31
N ILE A 152 -2.76 -17.43 -3.53
CA ILE A 152 -2.02 -18.52 -2.89
C ILE A 152 -0.55 -18.51 -3.35
N ARG A 153 -0.29 -18.34 -4.66
CA ARG A 153 1.09 -18.23 -5.17
C ARG A 153 1.80 -17.00 -4.62
N TYR A 154 1.11 -15.87 -4.52
CA TYR A 154 1.64 -14.69 -3.87
C TYR A 154 1.97 -14.94 -2.41
N LEU A 155 1.06 -15.55 -1.65
CA LEU A 155 1.28 -15.85 -0.24
C LEU A 155 2.47 -16.80 -0.06
N ALA A 156 2.58 -17.84 -0.88
CA ALA A 156 3.73 -18.75 -0.86
C ALA A 156 5.05 -18.04 -1.18
N SER A 157 5.05 -17.12 -2.16
CA SER A 157 6.21 -16.28 -2.47
C SER A 157 6.58 -15.40 -1.27
N LEU A 158 5.61 -14.70 -0.68
CA LEU A 158 5.82 -13.86 0.48
C LEU A 158 6.40 -14.67 1.65
N LEU A 159 5.78 -15.77 2.04
CA LEU A 159 6.28 -16.60 3.16
C LEU A 159 7.66 -17.23 2.91
N SER A 160 8.10 -17.29 1.66
CA SER A 160 9.38 -17.88 1.28
C SER A 160 10.53 -16.88 1.24
N ASN A 161 10.23 -15.58 1.17
CA ASN A 161 11.22 -14.54 0.91
C ASN A 161 11.51 -13.70 2.16
N GLU A 162 12.65 -13.01 2.16
CA GLU A 162 12.96 -11.98 3.14
C GLU A 162 12.09 -10.76 2.83
N ASN A 163 10.87 -10.76 3.38
CA ASN A 163 9.91 -9.68 3.14
C ASN A 163 10.40 -8.42 3.82
N LYS A 164 11.01 -7.53 3.04
CA LYS A 164 11.47 -6.23 3.51
C LYS A 164 10.36 -5.22 3.27
N ILE A 165 10.07 -4.46 4.32
CA ILE A 165 9.16 -3.32 4.27
C ILE A 165 9.95 -2.09 4.63
N GLU A 166 9.97 -1.12 3.74
CA GLU A 166 10.53 0.21 4.00
C GLU A 166 9.38 1.17 4.25
N ILE A 167 9.41 1.86 5.39
CA ILE A 167 8.39 2.84 5.78
C ILE A 167 9.09 4.16 6.07
N ASN A 168 8.76 5.16 5.27
CA ASN A 168 9.36 6.49 5.35
C ASN A 168 8.31 7.48 5.83
N PHE A 169 8.65 8.26 6.85
CA PHE A 169 7.78 9.26 7.44
C PHE A 169 8.33 10.68 7.27
N LYS A 170 7.43 11.63 7.05
CA LYS A 170 7.75 13.06 7.10
C LYS A 170 6.58 13.85 7.65
N GLN A 171 6.82 14.69 8.65
CA GLN A 171 5.86 15.69 9.11
C GLN A 171 5.85 16.85 8.11
N THR A 172 4.69 17.14 7.55
CA THR A 172 4.52 18.15 6.50
C THR A 172 3.04 18.43 6.25
N GLN A 173 2.75 19.61 5.74
CA GLN A 173 1.41 19.99 5.30
C GLN A 173 1.24 19.89 3.77
N ASP A 174 2.33 19.61 3.03
CA ASP A 174 2.33 19.49 1.57
C ASP A 174 2.09 18.03 1.13
N PRO A 175 0.94 17.70 0.50
CA PRO A 175 0.68 16.35 0.02
C PRO A 175 1.68 15.85 -1.03
N LYS A 176 2.36 16.75 -1.75
CA LYS A 176 3.36 16.40 -2.77
C LYS A 176 4.62 15.80 -2.16
N ASP A 177 4.87 16.02 -0.87
CA ASP A 177 5.99 15.41 -0.17
C ASP A 177 5.90 13.89 -0.13
N LEU A 178 4.71 13.29 -0.24
CA LEU A 178 4.55 11.83 -0.36
C LEU A 178 5.35 11.29 -1.56
N ILE A 179 5.28 11.97 -2.70
CA ILE A 179 6.03 11.59 -3.91
C ILE A 179 7.53 11.73 -3.64
N LYS A 180 7.96 12.83 -3.02
CA LYS A 180 9.37 13.08 -2.69
C LYS A 180 9.94 12.01 -1.74
N ILE A 181 9.24 11.66 -0.67
CA ILE A 181 9.73 10.65 0.29
C ILE A 181 9.65 9.22 -0.26
N SER A 182 8.75 9.00 -1.22
CA SER A 182 8.61 7.69 -1.85
C SER A 182 9.69 7.40 -2.86
N ASN A 183 10.34 8.40 -3.47
CA ASN A 183 11.19 8.19 -4.67
C ASN A 183 10.49 7.36 -5.76
N LEU A 184 9.15 7.36 -5.82
CA LEU A 184 8.36 6.70 -6.85
C LEU A 184 7.91 7.72 -7.88
N LYS A 185 7.83 7.31 -9.15
CA LYS A 185 7.27 8.17 -10.19
C LYS A 185 5.76 8.25 -10.02
N GLN A 186 5.19 9.46 -10.11
CA GLN A 186 3.75 9.61 -10.19
C GLN A 186 3.31 9.33 -11.63
N VAL A 187 2.31 8.46 -11.80
CA VAL A 187 1.70 8.13 -13.11
C VAL A 187 0.37 8.83 -13.27
N LYS A 188 -0.11 9.01 -14.51
CA LYS A 188 -1.38 9.70 -14.78
C LYS A 188 -2.63 8.93 -14.32
N PHE A 189 -2.48 7.63 -14.07
CA PHE A 189 -3.59 6.74 -13.72
C PHE A 189 -4.14 7.01 -12.32
N THR A 190 -5.41 6.68 -12.13
CA THR A 190 -6.18 6.89 -10.90
C THR A 190 -6.82 5.57 -10.44
N TYR A 191 -7.55 5.65 -9.34
CA TYR A 191 -8.40 4.55 -8.86
C TYR A 191 -9.36 4.01 -9.95
N LYS A 192 -9.94 4.88 -10.78
CA LYS A 192 -10.90 4.46 -11.82
C LYS A 192 -10.24 3.58 -12.88
N ASP A 193 -9.03 3.93 -13.29
CA ASP A 193 -8.25 3.15 -14.26
C ASP A 193 -7.96 1.73 -13.73
N LYS A 194 -7.78 1.58 -12.41
CA LYS A 194 -7.64 0.25 -11.79
C LYS A 194 -8.94 -0.56 -11.88
N GLU A 195 -10.11 0.07 -11.71
CA GLU A 195 -11.39 -0.62 -11.87
C GLU A 195 -11.58 -1.12 -13.30
N GLU A 196 -11.22 -0.30 -14.30
CA GLU A 196 -11.23 -0.69 -15.71
C GLU A 196 -10.24 -1.83 -15.99
N PHE A 197 -9.02 -1.73 -15.46
CA PHE A 197 -8.03 -2.80 -15.55
C PHE A 197 -8.57 -4.12 -15.00
N ASN A 198 -9.24 -4.09 -13.84
CA ASN A 198 -9.81 -5.27 -13.20
C ASN A 198 -10.96 -5.88 -14.03
N LYS A 199 -11.71 -5.08 -14.79
CA LYS A 199 -12.74 -5.60 -15.71
C LYS A 199 -12.13 -6.43 -16.85
N LEU A 200 -10.92 -6.10 -17.30
CA LEU A 200 -10.21 -6.84 -18.35
C LEU A 200 -9.57 -8.15 -17.88
N LEU A 201 -9.44 -8.34 -16.55
CA LEU A 201 -8.93 -9.57 -15.95
C LEU A 201 -10.00 -10.66 -15.84
N LYS A 202 -11.28 -10.27 -15.86
CA LYS A 202 -12.42 -11.18 -15.96
C LYS A 202 -12.57 -11.67 -17.40
#